data_AF-A0A3B9EZP8-F1
#
_entry.id   AF-A0A3B9EZP8-F1
#
_cell.length_a   1.000
_cell.length_b   1.000
_cell.length_c   1.000
_cell.angle_alpha   90.00
_cell.angle_beta   90.00
_cell.angle_gamma   90.00
#
_symmetry.space_group_name_H-M   'P 1'
#
loop_
_entity.id
_entity.type
_entity.pdbx_description
1 polymer ?
#
loop_
_entity_poly.entity_id
_entity_poly.type
_entity_poly.pdbx_seq_one_letter_code
_entity_poly.pdbx_strand_id
1 'polypeptide(L)'
;ELISPESLASREVRHLINTNAASESIEFENGKITLLGLDIDEEAQVCNKSIAQIADMYPARNYIVVAIRRGDKTIIPKGETIVQANDHLFVITDADGIEEVLEVAGKRKIKVENIMIMGGSRTGRHLARKLGKNYHVKLIEVNPEKSREIAADFPDTLVLNFDGTDVEKLEEEGIKNIDVFVAVTGNSETNILSCLVAKDHGAKKTIAMVENIEYQNLSHSIGIDSLINKKLAAANFIYRHIRRGDFLILSAIHGVDAEVMEFEVSDRSKILEGEIKNLGLPEDALIGGVIRNNKGLIPTGDFQILPGDKVVVFAKNNCAKKMTRYFR
;
A
#
# COMPACT_ATOMS: atom_id res chain seq x y z
N GLU A 1 -11.26 17.83 7.50
CA GLU A 1 -11.24 17.60 6.04
C GLU A 1 -12.58 17.05 5.57
N LEU A 2 -13.01 17.36 4.35
CA LEU A 2 -14.18 16.74 3.73
C LEU A 2 -13.83 15.31 3.28
N ILE A 3 -14.53 14.32 3.82
CA ILE A 3 -14.31 12.91 3.48
C ILE A 3 -14.99 12.63 2.15
N SER A 4 -14.22 12.38 1.09
CA SER A 4 -14.74 11.89 -0.20
C SER A 4 -14.45 10.39 -0.31
N PRO A 5 -15.48 9.52 -0.21
CA PRO A 5 -15.32 8.08 -0.43
C PRO A 5 -14.70 7.74 -1.79
N GLU A 6 -14.96 8.54 -2.82
CA GLU A 6 -14.40 8.35 -4.16
C GLU A 6 -12.91 8.66 -4.21
N SER A 7 -12.47 9.73 -3.53
CA SER A 7 -11.04 10.04 -3.38
C SER A 7 -10.30 8.97 -2.59
N LEU A 8 -10.93 8.43 -1.54
CA LEU A 8 -10.35 7.36 -0.73
C LEU A 8 -10.25 6.06 -1.52
N ALA A 9 -11.32 5.64 -2.22
CA ALA A 9 -11.28 4.48 -3.10
C ALA A 9 -10.25 4.63 -4.22
N SER A 10 -10.13 5.83 -4.80
CA SER A 10 -9.10 6.10 -5.81
C SER A 10 -7.67 6.00 -5.24
N ARG A 11 -7.48 6.38 -3.97
CA ARG A 11 -6.20 6.21 -3.27
C ARG A 11 -5.88 4.72 -3.08
N GLU A 12 -6.85 3.91 -2.64
CA GLU A 12 -6.67 2.46 -2.50
C GLU A 12 -6.31 1.79 -3.83
N VAL A 13 -6.95 2.17 -4.95
CA VAL A 13 -6.58 1.64 -6.27
C VAL A 13 -5.16 2.02 -6.66
N ARG A 14 -4.75 3.28 -6.43
CA ARG A 14 -3.36 3.72 -6.69
C ARG A 14 -2.36 2.94 -5.84
N HIS A 15 -2.70 2.69 -4.59
CA HIS A 15 -1.93 1.86 -3.70
C HIS A 15 -1.76 0.45 -4.29
N LEU A 16 -2.86 -0.21 -4.68
CA LEU A 16 -2.84 -1.52 -5.31
C LEU A 16 -2.08 -1.58 -6.65
N ILE A 17 -2.10 -0.50 -7.44
CA ILE A 17 -1.28 -0.38 -8.66
C ILE A 17 0.21 -0.38 -8.30
N ASN A 18 0.59 0.31 -7.22
CA ASN A 18 1.98 0.45 -6.80
C ASN A 18 2.51 -0.77 -6.02
N THR A 19 1.66 -1.47 -5.30
CA THR A 19 2.04 -2.58 -4.40
C THR A 19 2.06 -3.94 -5.07
N ASN A 20 2.00 -4.01 -6.40
CA ASN A 20 1.96 -5.29 -7.13
C ASN A 20 3.15 -6.23 -6.90
N ALA A 21 4.18 -5.75 -6.23
CA ALA A 21 5.39 -6.47 -5.86
C ALA A 21 5.43 -6.89 -4.36
N ALA A 22 4.47 -6.41 -3.55
CA ALA A 22 4.40 -6.65 -2.11
C ALA A 22 3.11 -7.41 -1.74
N SER A 23 3.23 -8.40 -0.86
CA SER A 23 2.11 -9.20 -0.34
C SER A 23 1.22 -8.37 0.61
N GLU A 24 1.83 -7.42 1.31
CA GLU A 24 1.21 -6.58 2.31
C GLU A 24 1.70 -5.16 2.15
N SER A 25 0.82 -4.19 2.36
CA SER A 25 1.26 -2.81 2.47
C SER A 25 0.36 -1.98 3.36
N ILE A 26 0.98 -1.18 4.22
CA ILE A 26 0.30 -0.30 5.18
C ILE A 26 0.90 1.10 5.04
N GLU A 27 0.06 2.06 4.65
CA GLU A 27 0.47 3.46 4.51
C GLU A 27 0.18 4.29 5.77
N PHE A 28 1.19 5.07 6.15
CA PHE A 28 1.17 6.07 7.20
C PHE A 28 1.24 7.46 6.56
N GLU A 29 0.44 8.40 7.06
CA GLU A 29 0.43 9.80 6.59
C GLU A 29 0.41 9.97 5.06
N ASN A 30 -0.54 9.32 4.37
CA ASN A 30 -0.67 9.34 2.90
C ASN A 30 0.57 8.81 2.14
N GLY A 31 1.20 7.75 2.65
CA GLY A 31 2.30 7.06 1.98
C GLY A 31 3.67 7.70 2.16
N LYS A 32 3.80 8.69 3.06
CA LYS A 32 5.11 9.25 3.44
C LYS A 32 6.01 8.21 4.08
N ILE A 33 5.40 7.32 4.85
CA ILE A 33 6.02 6.11 5.39
C ILE A 33 5.10 4.96 5.00
N THR A 34 5.69 3.87 4.52
CA THR A 34 4.98 2.68 4.08
C THR A 34 5.64 1.45 4.66
N LEU A 35 4.85 0.55 5.25
CA LEU A 35 5.28 -0.81 5.53
C LEU A 35 4.97 -1.68 4.30
N LEU A 36 5.93 -2.51 3.90
CA LEU A 36 5.82 -3.49 2.81
C LEU A 36 6.13 -4.90 3.33
N GLY A 37 5.32 -5.88 2.95
CA GLY A 37 5.59 -7.31 3.09
C GLY A 37 6.13 -7.89 1.79
N LEU A 38 7.28 -8.57 1.82
CA LEU A 38 8.01 -9.03 0.65
C LEU A 38 8.48 -10.46 0.82
N ASP A 39 8.02 -11.37 -0.03
CA ASP A 39 8.57 -12.73 -0.12
C ASP A 39 9.96 -12.72 -0.76
N ILE A 40 10.94 -13.40 -0.18
CA ILE A 40 12.30 -13.43 -0.71
C ILE A 40 12.54 -14.71 -1.49
N ASP A 41 12.70 -14.56 -2.79
CA ASP A 41 13.04 -15.65 -3.70
C ASP A 41 14.56 -15.94 -3.65
N GLU A 42 14.99 -17.12 -4.11
CA GLU A 42 16.42 -17.49 -4.14
C GLU A 42 17.28 -16.53 -4.98
N GLU A 43 16.70 -15.91 -5.99
CA GLU A 43 17.35 -14.95 -6.90
C GLU A 43 17.40 -13.51 -6.35
N ALA A 44 16.74 -13.23 -5.22
CA ALA A 44 16.71 -11.89 -4.65
C ALA A 44 18.10 -11.42 -4.22
N GLN A 45 18.43 -10.15 -4.47
CA GLN A 45 19.77 -9.61 -4.19
C GLN A 45 20.10 -9.62 -2.69
N VAL A 46 19.09 -9.58 -1.83
CA VAL A 46 19.22 -9.67 -0.37
C VAL A 46 19.41 -11.08 0.17
N CYS A 47 19.10 -12.10 -0.64
CA CYS A 47 19.18 -13.49 -0.19
C CYS A 47 20.63 -13.85 0.19
N ASN A 48 20.79 -14.57 1.31
CA ASN A 48 22.07 -14.95 1.90
C ASN A 48 22.97 -13.77 2.34
N LYS A 49 22.40 -12.59 2.57
CA LYS A 49 23.10 -11.43 3.14
C LYS A 49 22.59 -11.11 4.53
N SER A 50 23.47 -10.59 5.39
CA SER A 50 23.07 -10.06 6.68
C SER A 50 22.42 -8.67 6.53
N ILE A 51 21.58 -8.27 7.48
CA ILE A 51 21.00 -6.91 7.48
C ILE A 51 22.06 -5.82 7.41
N ALA A 52 23.19 -5.99 8.11
CA ALA A 52 24.31 -5.05 8.05
C ALA A 52 24.91 -4.97 6.64
N GLN A 53 25.12 -6.11 5.98
CA GLN A 53 25.62 -6.13 4.60
C GLN A 53 24.63 -5.46 3.62
N ILE A 54 23.33 -5.69 3.81
CA ILE A 54 22.29 -5.05 3.00
C ILE A 54 22.32 -3.53 3.21
N ALA A 55 22.43 -3.05 4.46
CA ALA A 55 22.55 -1.63 4.77
C ALA A 55 23.82 -0.97 4.20
N ASP A 56 24.93 -1.71 4.10
CA ASP A 56 26.16 -1.22 3.48
C ASP A 56 26.07 -1.13 1.95
N MET A 57 25.31 -2.03 1.32
CA MET A 57 25.07 -2.02 -0.13
C MET A 57 24.17 -0.87 -0.57
N TYR A 58 23.25 -0.44 0.29
CA TYR A 58 22.22 0.56 0.00
C TYR A 58 22.25 1.70 1.03
N PRO A 59 23.22 2.63 0.91
CA PRO A 59 23.56 3.59 1.95
C PRO A 59 22.58 4.76 2.07
N ALA A 60 21.60 4.87 1.17
CA ALA A 60 20.57 5.90 1.24
C ALA A 60 19.79 5.82 2.57
N ARG A 61 19.66 4.60 3.13
CA ARG A 61 18.98 4.30 4.42
C ARG A 61 17.53 4.78 4.43
N ASN A 62 16.87 4.72 3.27
CA ASN A 62 15.47 5.07 3.10
C ASN A 62 14.53 3.94 3.57
N TYR A 63 15.06 2.93 4.25
CA TYR A 63 14.31 1.75 4.70
C TYR A 63 14.90 1.14 5.97
N ILE A 64 14.08 0.35 6.66
CA ILE A 64 14.46 -0.49 7.79
C ILE A 64 13.65 -1.79 7.76
N VAL A 65 14.35 -2.94 7.90
CA VAL A 65 13.69 -4.24 8.05
C VAL A 65 13.25 -4.37 9.52
N VAL A 66 11.94 -4.42 9.76
CA VAL A 66 11.38 -4.45 11.13
C VAL A 66 11.02 -5.86 11.59
N ALA A 67 10.76 -6.77 10.65
CA ALA A 67 10.56 -8.19 10.96
C ALA A 67 10.92 -9.08 9.77
N ILE A 68 11.26 -10.33 10.08
CA ILE A 68 11.37 -11.44 9.15
C ILE A 68 10.47 -12.55 9.65
N ARG A 69 9.53 -13.00 8.83
CA ARG A 69 8.79 -14.24 9.08
C ARG A 69 9.47 -15.38 8.34
N ARG A 70 9.90 -16.39 9.08
CA ARG A 70 10.54 -17.60 8.56
C ARG A 70 9.75 -18.81 9.03
N GLY A 71 8.97 -19.41 8.13
CA GLY A 71 7.92 -20.35 8.52
C GLY A 71 6.94 -19.68 9.49
N ASP A 72 6.67 -20.31 10.64
CA ASP A 72 5.75 -19.77 11.65
C ASP A 72 6.41 -18.81 12.66
N LYS A 73 7.71 -18.51 12.50
CA LYS A 73 8.45 -17.68 13.47
C LYS A 73 8.58 -16.24 12.99
N THR A 74 8.31 -15.31 13.91
CA THR A 74 8.61 -13.88 13.76
C THR A 74 9.97 -13.57 14.37
N ILE A 75 10.89 -13.08 13.56
CA ILE A 75 12.24 -12.67 13.93
C ILE A 75 12.32 -11.15 13.83
N ILE A 76 12.79 -10.49 14.90
CA ILE A 76 13.15 -9.07 14.84
C ILE A 76 14.62 -9.01 14.48
N PRO A 77 14.97 -8.49 13.30
CA PRO A 77 16.29 -8.68 12.76
C PRO A 77 17.30 -7.74 13.41
N LYS A 78 18.50 -8.26 13.61
CA LYS A 78 19.69 -7.52 14.02
C LYS A 78 20.68 -7.45 12.86
N GLY A 79 21.76 -6.68 12.98
CA GLY A 79 22.74 -6.50 11.92
C GLY A 79 23.33 -7.81 11.38
N GLU A 80 23.52 -8.79 12.24
CA GLU A 80 24.01 -10.13 11.92
C GLU A 80 22.95 -11.10 11.37
N THR A 81 21.66 -10.72 11.41
CA THR A 81 20.58 -11.59 10.94
C THR A 81 20.69 -11.77 9.43
N ILE A 82 20.80 -13.02 8.99
CA ILE A 82 20.92 -13.40 7.58
C ILE A 82 19.54 -13.65 6.99
N VAL A 83 19.24 -12.97 5.89
CA VAL A 83 18.05 -13.19 5.06
C VAL A 83 18.21 -14.49 4.27
N GLN A 84 17.18 -15.33 4.28
CA GLN A 84 17.15 -16.64 3.61
C GLN A 84 16.07 -16.66 2.54
N ALA A 85 16.20 -17.57 1.58
CA ALA A 85 15.13 -17.85 0.63
C ALA A 85 13.88 -18.34 1.36
N ASN A 86 12.70 -17.95 0.86
CA ASN A 86 11.38 -18.14 1.47
C ASN A 86 11.17 -17.37 2.78
N ASP A 87 12.07 -16.46 3.15
CA ASP A 87 11.75 -15.46 4.17
C ASP A 87 10.67 -14.51 3.67
N HIS A 88 9.86 -14.02 4.58
CA HIS A 88 8.95 -12.91 4.34
C HIS A 88 9.42 -11.69 5.13
N LEU A 89 9.91 -10.67 4.43
CA LEU A 89 10.46 -9.45 5.02
C LEU A 89 9.37 -8.41 5.19
N PHE A 90 9.33 -7.80 6.37
CA PHE A 90 8.55 -6.61 6.65
C PHE A 90 9.49 -5.41 6.72
N VAL A 91 9.31 -4.48 5.78
CA VAL A 91 10.20 -3.34 5.59
C VAL A 91 9.39 -2.07 5.74
N ILE A 92 9.84 -1.15 6.59
CA ILE A 92 9.32 0.22 6.64
C ILE A 92 10.24 1.11 5.81
N THR A 93 9.67 1.88 4.89
CA THR A 93 10.41 2.76 3.96
C THR A 93 9.68 4.07 3.77
N ASP A 94 10.40 5.13 3.41
CA ASP A 94 9.79 6.38 2.97
C ASP A 94 9.34 6.28 1.50
N ALA A 95 8.70 7.34 0.99
CA ALA A 95 8.20 7.36 -0.39
C ALA A 95 9.29 7.21 -1.45
N ASP A 96 10.53 7.64 -1.16
CA ASP A 96 11.65 7.62 -2.10
C ASP A 96 12.33 6.23 -2.12
N GLY A 97 12.27 5.47 -1.03
CA GLY A 97 12.88 4.14 -0.88
C GLY A 97 12.07 2.96 -1.42
N ILE A 98 10.78 3.14 -1.75
CA ILE A 98 9.90 2.03 -2.19
C ILE A 98 10.50 1.29 -3.40
N GLU A 99 10.96 2.02 -4.41
CA GLU A 99 11.46 1.42 -5.66
C GLU A 99 12.72 0.59 -5.41
N GLU A 100 13.66 1.13 -4.64
CA GLU A 100 14.89 0.45 -4.22
C GLU A 100 14.57 -0.83 -3.43
N VAL A 101 13.68 -0.75 -2.44
CA VAL A 101 13.29 -1.91 -1.62
C VAL A 101 12.71 -3.04 -2.47
N LEU A 102 11.85 -2.72 -3.44
CA LEU A 102 11.27 -3.72 -4.33
C LEU A 102 12.33 -4.37 -5.25
N GLU A 103 13.19 -3.56 -5.87
CA GLU A 103 14.25 -4.04 -6.76
C GLU A 103 15.21 -4.99 -6.02
N VAL A 104 15.62 -4.59 -4.82
CA VAL A 104 16.57 -5.31 -3.98
C VAL A 104 15.99 -6.62 -3.43
N ALA A 105 14.68 -6.66 -3.19
CA ALA A 105 13.94 -7.88 -2.88
C ALA A 105 13.75 -8.81 -4.09
N GLY A 106 14.30 -8.48 -5.27
CA GLY A 106 14.10 -9.23 -6.51
C GLY A 106 12.69 -9.08 -7.08
N LYS A 107 11.87 -8.19 -6.51
CA LYS A 107 10.52 -7.94 -6.98
C LYS A 107 10.58 -6.92 -8.09
N ARG A 108 10.42 -7.40 -9.31
CA ARG A 108 10.20 -6.50 -10.44
C ARG A 108 8.84 -5.87 -10.25
N LYS A 109 8.82 -4.55 -10.05
CA LYS A 109 7.61 -3.75 -10.28
C LYS A 109 7.13 -4.14 -11.69
N ILE A 110 5.93 -4.72 -11.81
CA ILE A 110 5.28 -4.74 -13.11
C ILE A 110 5.19 -3.27 -13.48
N LYS A 111 5.98 -2.83 -14.46
CA LYS A 111 5.95 -1.45 -14.91
C LYS A 111 4.55 -1.23 -15.47
N VAL A 112 3.72 -0.56 -14.68
CA VAL A 112 2.36 -0.22 -15.08
C VAL A 112 2.47 1.01 -15.96
N GLU A 113 2.16 0.84 -17.24
CA GLU A 113 2.09 1.93 -18.21
C GLU A 113 0.64 2.08 -18.70
N ASN A 114 -0.02 0.95 -18.98
CA ASN A 114 -1.34 0.91 -19.59
C ASN A 114 -2.41 0.51 -18.57
N ILE A 115 -3.35 1.43 -18.30
CA ILE A 115 -4.44 1.22 -17.34
C ILE A 115 -5.77 1.35 -18.08
N MET A 116 -6.63 0.34 -17.96
CA MET A 116 -7.99 0.39 -18.47
C MET A 116 -8.98 0.48 -17.31
N ILE A 117 -9.79 1.53 -17.28
CA ILE A 117 -10.80 1.79 -16.25
C ILE A 117 -12.17 1.53 -16.85
N MET A 118 -12.92 0.59 -16.31
CA MET A 118 -14.32 0.35 -16.68
C MET A 118 -15.26 1.11 -15.75
N GLY A 119 -16.02 2.04 -16.33
CA GLY A 119 -17.08 2.81 -15.67
C GLY A 119 -16.68 4.25 -15.40
N GLY A 120 -17.39 5.20 -16.03
CA GLY A 120 -17.28 6.65 -15.79
C GLY A 120 -17.95 7.10 -14.49
N SER A 121 -17.95 6.28 -13.43
CA SER A 121 -18.50 6.64 -12.12
C SER A 121 -17.73 7.83 -11.51
N ARG A 122 -18.19 8.37 -10.38
CA ARG A 122 -17.43 9.41 -9.66
C ARG A 122 -16.02 8.91 -9.29
N THR A 123 -15.88 7.64 -8.91
CA THR A 123 -14.60 6.98 -8.64
C THR A 123 -13.76 6.82 -9.91
N GLY A 124 -14.35 6.32 -11.01
CA GLY A 124 -13.62 6.16 -12.27
C GLY A 124 -13.12 7.48 -12.85
N ARG A 125 -13.94 8.52 -12.78
CA ARG A 125 -13.54 9.90 -13.11
C ARG A 125 -12.46 10.44 -12.17
N HIS A 126 -12.50 10.14 -10.88
CA HIS A 126 -11.43 10.56 -9.97
C HIS A 126 -10.11 9.86 -10.32
N LEU A 127 -10.16 8.56 -10.60
CA LEU A 127 -9.02 7.75 -11.00
C LEU A 127 -8.39 8.24 -12.30
N ALA A 128 -9.18 8.42 -13.35
CA ALA A 128 -8.71 8.92 -14.65
C ALA A 128 -7.96 10.26 -14.49
N ARG A 129 -8.49 11.19 -13.69
CA ARG A 129 -7.82 12.49 -13.44
C ARG A 129 -6.46 12.34 -12.76
N LYS A 130 -6.36 11.41 -11.81
CA LYS A 130 -5.14 11.21 -11.00
C LYS A 130 -4.09 10.41 -11.75
N LEU A 131 -4.52 9.46 -12.57
CA LEU A 131 -3.66 8.52 -13.29
C LEU A 131 -3.25 9.05 -14.67
N GLY A 132 -4.12 9.76 -15.40
CA GLY A 132 -3.87 10.17 -16.79
C GLY A 132 -2.61 10.99 -17.01
N LYS A 133 -2.08 11.66 -15.98
CA LYS A 133 -0.83 12.42 -16.06
C LYS A 133 0.42 11.55 -16.14
N ASN A 134 0.37 10.34 -15.58
CA ASN A 134 1.53 9.48 -15.37
C ASN A 134 1.41 8.12 -16.08
N TYR A 135 0.22 7.79 -16.59
CA TYR A 135 -0.10 6.49 -17.20
C TYR A 135 -0.93 6.68 -18.47
N HIS A 136 -0.87 5.72 -19.38
CA HIS A 136 -1.77 5.64 -20.52
C HIS A 136 -3.12 5.08 -20.05
N VAL A 137 -4.07 5.98 -19.80
CA VAL A 137 -5.39 5.61 -19.29
C VAL A 137 -6.41 5.52 -20.43
N LYS A 138 -7.07 4.36 -20.52
CA LYS A 138 -8.30 4.15 -21.29
C LYS A 138 -9.48 4.08 -20.34
N LEU A 139 -10.54 4.85 -20.54
CA LEU A 139 -11.76 4.80 -19.73
C LEU A 139 -12.95 4.35 -20.58
N ILE A 140 -13.60 3.25 -20.19
CA ILE A 140 -14.79 2.71 -20.85
C ILE A 140 -16.04 3.26 -20.14
N GLU A 141 -16.96 3.84 -20.90
CA GLU A 141 -18.27 4.27 -20.42
C GLU A 141 -19.36 3.92 -21.43
N VAL A 142 -20.35 3.14 -21.00
CA VAL A 142 -21.42 2.64 -21.87
C VAL A 142 -22.38 3.75 -22.32
N ASN A 143 -22.64 4.76 -21.47
CA ASN A 143 -23.55 5.84 -21.82
C ASN A 143 -22.87 6.84 -22.80
N PRO A 144 -23.41 7.03 -24.02
CA PRO A 144 -22.79 7.89 -25.03
C PRO A 144 -22.72 9.38 -24.69
N GLU A 145 -23.70 9.91 -23.93
CA GLU A 145 -23.69 11.32 -23.54
C GLU A 145 -22.62 11.55 -22.49
N LYS A 146 -22.62 10.69 -21.47
CA LYS A 146 -21.65 10.73 -20.38
C LYS A 146 -20.22 10.48 -20.86
N SER A 147 -20.00 9.60 -21.83
CA SER A 147 -18.67 9.36 -22.39
C SER A 147 -18.15 10.61 -23.12
N ARG A 148 -18.99 11.33 -23.86
CA ARG A 148 -18.61 12.61 -24.49
C ARG A 148 -18.27 13.69 -23.46
N GLU A 149 -19.04 13.79 -22.38
CA GLU A 149 -18.73 14.71 -21.27
C GLU A 149 -17.36 14.40 -20.64
N ILE A 150 -17.11 13.11 -20.37
CA ILE A 150 -15.81 12.69 -19.82
C ILE A 150 -14.69 12.94 -20.83
N ALA A 151 -14.90 12.70 -22.13
CA ALA A 151 -13.86 12.98 -23.12
C ALA A 151 -13.47 14.47 -23.15
N ALA A 152 -14.44 15.37 -22.97
CA ALA A 152 -14.19 16.81 -22.91
C ALA A 152 -13.43 17.23 -21.63
N ASP A 153 -13.74 16.61 -20.49
CA ASP A 153 -13.17 16.96 -19.19
C ASP A 153 -11.77 16.36 -18.92
N PHE A 154 -11.36 15.35 -19.70
CA PHE A 154 -10.18 14.51 -19.42
C PHE A 154 -9.29 14.35 -20.67
N PRO A 155 -8.51 15.38 -21.04
CA PRO A 155 -7.71 15.37 -22.27
C PRO A 155 -6.57 14.32 -22.25
N ASP A 156 -6.10 13.94 -21.05
CA ASP A 156 -5.04 12.94 -20.86
C ASP A 156 -5.59 11.50 -20.75
N THR A 157 -6.83 11.25 -21.17
CA THR A 157 -7.49 9.94 -21.07
C THR A 157 -8.25 9.61 -22.35
N LEU A 158 -7.98 8.43 -22.92
CA LEU A 158 -8.77 7.94 -24.05
C LEU A 158 -10.11 7.41 -23.54
N VAL A 159 -11.20 8.08 -23.88
CA VAL A 159 -12.56 7.66 -23.48
C VAL A 159 -13.19 6.83 -24.59
N LEU A 160 -13.62 5.63 -24.24
CA LEU A 160 -14.20 4.64 -25.14
C LEU A 160 -15.67 4.43 -24.80
N ASN A 161 -16.53 4.38 -25.82
CA ASN A 161 -17.97 4.22 -25.64
C ASN A 161 -18.44 2.84 -26.08
N PHE A 162 -18.46 1.90 -25.14
CA PHE A 162 -19.06 0.58 -25.32
C PHE A 162 -19.37 -0.07 -23.97
N ASP A 163 -20.04 -1.22 -23.99
CA ASP A 163 -20.31 -2.02 -22.80
C ASP A 163 -19.02 -2.77 -22.38
N GLY A 164 -18.50 -2.49 -21.19
CA GLY A 164 -17.28 -3.13 -20.69
C GLY A 164 -17.41 -4.63 -20.35
N THR A 165 -18.57 -5.24 -20.62
CA THR A 165 -18.76 -6.70 -20.64
C THR A 165 -18.63 -7.32 -22.04
N ASP A 166 -18.53 -6.49 -23.08
CA ASP A 166 -18.36 -6.91 -24.47
C ASP A 166 -16.90 -7.33 -24.73
N VAL A 167 -16.68 -8.64 -24.75
CA VAL A 167 -15.36 -9.26 -24.88
C VAL A 167 -14.68 -8.87 -26.19
N GLU A 168 -15.42 -8.91 -27.31
CA GLU A 168 -14.88 -8.61 -28.65
C GLU A 168 -14.31 -7.19 -28.68
N LYS A 169 -15.05 -6.22 -28.12
CA LYS A 169 -14.56 -4.84 -28.05
C LYS A 169 -13.40 -4.64 -27.09
N LEU A 170 -13.35 -5.38 -25.98
CA LEU A 170 -12.19 -5.35 -25.08
C LEU A 170 -10.92 -5.86 -25.80
N GLU A 171 -11.06 -6.91 -26.61
CA GLU A 171 -9.98 -7.45 -27.43
C GLU A 171 -9.53 -6.46 -28.52
N GLU A 172 -10.47 -5.86 -29.25
CA GLU A 172 -10.20 -4.81 -30.24
C GLU A 172 -9.43 -3.64 -29.62
N GLU A 173 -9.75 -3.29 -28.37
CA GLU A 173 -9.09 -2.23 -27.62
C GLU A 173 -7.79 -2.67 -26.92
N GLY A 174 -7.34 -3.89 -27.17
CA GLY A 174 -6.03 -4.38 -26.76
C GLY A 174 -5.95 -4.75 -25.28
N ILE A 175 -7.01 -5.32 -24.68
CA ILE A 175 -7.03 -5.79 -23.28
C ILE A 175 -5.81 -6.64 -22.90
N LYS A 176 -5.29 -7.44 -23.84
CA LYS A 176 -4.09 -8.27 -23.68
C LYS A 176 -2.82 -7.50 -23.29
N ASN A 177 -2.75 -6.21 -23.66
CA ASN A 177 -1.60 -5.35 -23.37
C ASN A 177 -1.83 -4.45 -22.16
N ILE A 178 -2.97 -4.58 -21.47
CA ILE A 178 -3.28 -3.79 -20.28
C ILE A 178 -2.54 -4.35 -19.07
N ASP A 179 -1.83 -3.48 -18.36
CA ASP A 179 -1.14 -3.84 -17.13
C ASP A 179 -2.11 -3.94 -15.96
N VAL A 180 -3.07 -3.00 -15.88
CA VAL A 180 -4.07 -2.98 -14.82
C VAL A 180 -5.45 -2.66 -15.39
N PHE A 181 -6.39 -3.58 -15.19
CA PHE A 181 -7.81 -3.37 -15.45
C PHE A 181 -8.55 -3.04 -14.15
N VAL A 182 -9.28 -1.93 -14.11
CA VAL A 182 -9.98 -1.44 -12.91
C VAL A 182 -11.46 -1.28 -13.20
N ALA A 183 -12.31 -2.10 -12.59
CA ALA A 183 -13.76 -2.02 -12.75
C ALA A 183 -14.42 -1.30 -11.59
N VAL A 184 -14.98 -0.11 -11.86
CA VAL A 184 -15.52 0.82 -10.87
C VAL A 184 -16.92 1.33 -11.24
N THR A 185 -17.73 0.48 -11.87
CA THR A 185 -19.14 0.78 -12.13
C THR A 185 -19.98 0.78 -10.85
N GLY A 186 -21.27 1.08 -10.96
CA GLY A 186 -22.21 1.02 -9.85
C GLY A 186 -22.66 -0.40 -9.46
N ASN A 187 -22.30 -1.44 -10.23
CA ASN A 187 -22.74 -2.80 -10.01
C ASN A 187 -21.53 -3.71 -9.66
N SER A 188 -21.59 -4.39 -8.52
CA SER A 188 -20.46 -5.17 -8.00
C SER A 188 -20.20 -6.43 -8.83
N GLU A 189 -21.27 -7.10 -9.25
CA GLU A 189 -21.25 -8.31 -10.05
C GLU A 189 -20.66 -8.05 -11.44
N THR A 190 -21.03 -6.94 -12.07
CA THR A 190 -20.47 -6.47 -13.34
C THR A 190 -18.97 -6.20 -13.19
N ASN A 191 -18.56 -5.53 -12.09
CA ASN A 191 -17.16 -5.26 -11.86
C ASN A 191 -16.33 -6.55 -11.68
N ILE A 192 -16.88 -7.52 -10.96
CA ILE A 192 -16.28 -8.84 -10.75
C ILE A 192 -16.17 -9.58 -12.10
N LEU A 193 -17.27 -9.73 -12.82
CA LEU A 193 -17.32 -10.47 -14.10
C LEU A 193 -16.37 -9.87 -15.14
N SER A 194 -16.38 -8.54 -15.32
CA SER A 194 -15.47 -7.89 -16.26
C SER A 194 -14.00 -8.03 -15.86
N CYS A 195 -13.68 -8.06 -14.56
CA CYS A 195 -12.32 -8.34 -14.11
C CYS A 195 -11.90 -9.78 -14.40
N LEU A 196 -12.80 -10.76 -14.27
CA LEU A 196 -12.52 -12.15 -14.62
C LEU A 196 -12.25 -12.30 -16.12
N VAL A 197 -13.11 -11.70 -16.95
CA VAL A 197 -12.93 -11.66 -18.41
C VAL A 197 -11.60 -11.00 -18.76
N ALA A 198 -11.32 -9.81 -18.22
CA ALA A 198 -10.09 -9.10 -18.49
C ALA A 198 -8.84 -9.92 -18.12
N LYS A 199 -8.88 -10.63 -16.98
CA LYS A 199 -7.80 -11.50 -16.53
C LYS A 199 -7.56 -12.66 -17.50
N ASP A 200 -8.63 -13.34 -17.90
CA ASP A 200 -8.60 -14.44 -18.87
C ASP A 200 -8.04 -13.99 -20.24
N HIS A 201 -8.31 -12.74 -20.63
CA HIS A 201 -7.87 -12.16 -21.90
C HIS A 201 -6.52 -11.41 -21.80
N GLY A 202 -5.79 -11.59 -20.70
CA GLY A 202 -4.38 -11.20 -20.60
C GLY A 202 -4.08 -9.90 -19.84
N ALA A 203 -5.06 -9.26 -19.21
CA ALA A 203 -4.77 -8.16 -18.30
C ALA A 203 -3.91 -8.66 -17.13
N LYS A 204 -2.75 -8.01 -16.88
CA LYS A 204 -1.78 -8.53 -15.90
C LYS A 204 -2.34 -8.50 -14.47
N LYS A 205 -3.06 -7.42 -14.13
CA LYS A 205 -3.74 -7.24 -12.84
C LYS A 205 -5.17 -6.77 -13.01
N THR A 206 -6.09 -7.24 -12.18
CA THR A 206 -7.49 -6.80 -12.15
C THR A 206 -7.94 -6.34 -10.77
N ILE A 207 -8.68 -5.23 -10.72
CA ILE A 207 -9.16 -4.60 -9.48
C ILE A 207 -10.65 -4.30 -9.63
N ALA A 208 -11.49 -4.94 -8.81
CA ALA A 208 -12.94 -4.71 -8.84
C ALA A 208 -13.43 -3.93 -7.61
N MET A 209 -14.28 -2.92 -7.84
CA MET A 209 -14.99 -2.23 -6.77
C MET A 209 -16.27 -2.98 -6.40
N VAL A 210 -16.42 -3.28 -5.12
CA VAL A 210 -17.57 -3.98 -4.55
C VAL A 210 -18.18 -3.19 -3.40
N GLU A 211 -19.49 -3.30 -3.23
CA GLU A 211 -20.19 -2.66 -2.11
C GLU A 211 -20.41 -3.59 -0.92
N ASN A 212 -20.64 -4.89 -1.17
CA ASN A 212 -20.86 -5.87 -0.10
C ASN A 212 -19.51 -6.43 0.38
N ILE A 213 -19.32 -6.43 1.71
CA ILE A 213 -18.12 -6.95 2.38
C ILE A 213 -18.01 -8.47 2.21
N GLU A 214 -19.13 -9.18 2.06
CA GLU A 214 -19.15 -10.64 1.86
C GLU A 214 -18.35 -11.07 0.62
N TYR A 215 -18.24 -10.21 -0.40
CA TYR A 215 -17.41 -10.47 -1.58
C TYR A 215 -15.91 -10.46 -1.29
N GLN A 216 -15.44 -9.85 -0.19
CA GLN A 216 -14.01 -9.84 0.15
C GLN A 216 -13.47 -11.26 0.38
N ASN A 217 -14.27 -12.10 1.04
CA ASN A 217 -13.91 -13.49 1.30
C ASN A 217 -13.89 -14.36 0.02
N LEU A 218 -14.48 -13.88 -1.07
CA LEU A 218 -14.54 -14.58 -2.36
C LEU A 218 -13.36 -14.22 -3.29
N SER A 219 -12.69 -13.09 -3.08
CA SER A 219 -11.63 -12.58 -3.98
C SER A 219 -10.55 -13.61 -4.34
N HIS A 220 -9.99 -14.27 -3.32
CA HIS A 220 -8.92 -15.26 -3.50
C HIS A 220 -9.37 -16.56 -4.18
N SER A 221 -10.67 -16.89 -4.17
CA SER A 221 -11.17 -18.15 -4.75
C SER A 221 -11.69 -17.99 -6.19
N ILE A 222 -11.98 -16.76 -6.64
CA ILE A 222 -12.64 -16.54 -7.94
C ILE A 222 -11.69 -16.08 -9.06
N GLY A 223 -10.43 -15.71 -8.77
CA GLY A 223 -9.45 -15.33 -9.80
C GLY A 223 -9.35 -13.83 -10.10
N ILE A 224 -9.79 -12.97 -9.18
CA ILE A 224 -9.57 -11.51 -9.23
C ILE A 224 -8.41 -11.16 -8.32
N ASP A 225 -7.48 -10.30 -8.77
CA ASP A 225 -6.28 -10.00 -7.98
C ASP A 225 -6.58 -9.12 -6.75
N SER A 226 -7.54 -8.18 -6.84
CA SER A 226 -7.86 -7.30 -5.72
C SER A 226 -9.30 -6.79 -5.74
N LEU A 227 -9.88 -6.60 -4.56
CA LEU A 227 -11.17 -5.95 -4.37
C LEU A 227 -11.04 -4.67 -3.56
N ILE A 228 -11.81 -3.64 -3.92
CA ILE A 228 -11.91 -2.40 -3.16
C ILE A 228 -13.35 -2.17 -2.69
N ASN A 229 -13.51 -1.65 -1.48
CA ASN A 229 -14.82 -1.22 -0.97
C ASN A 229 -14.75 0.23 -0.49
N LYS A 230 -15.40 1.14 -1.23
CA LYS A 230 -15.39 2.59 -0.94
C LYS A 230 -16.04 2.94 0.41
N LYS A 231 -17.04 2.16 0.87
CA LYS A 231 -17.71 2.37 2.16
C LYS A 231 -16.76 1.98 3.30
N LEU A 232 -16.05 0.86 3.14
CA LEU A 232 -15.03 0.43 4.09
C LEU A 232 -13.84 1.39 4.14
N ALA A 233 -13.37 1.87 2.99
CA ALA A 233 -12.29 2.87 2.93
C ALA A 233 -12.68 4.16 3.68
N ALA A 234 -13.92 4.65 3.50
CA ALA A 234 -14.43 5.79 4.24
C ALA A 234 -14.58 5.51 5.74
N ALA A 235 -15.12 4.34 6.12
CA ALA A 235 -15.24 3.94 7.52
C ALA A 235 -13.87 3.86 8.21
N ASN A 236 -12.87 3.25 7.56
CA ASN A 236 -11.50 3.18 8.06
C ASN A 236 -10.88 4.57 8.22
N PHE A 237 -11.10 5.47 7.26
CA PHE A 237 -10.64 6.85 7.36
C PHE A 237 -11.30 7.59 8.54
N ILE A 238 -12.63 7.49 8.69
CA ILE A 238 -13.36 8.09 9.82
C ILE A 238 -12.84 7.52 11.15
N TYR A 239 -12.69 6.19 11.22
CA TYR A 239 -12.25 5.51 12.43
C TYR A 239 -10.85 5.97 12.86
N ARG A 240 -9.92 6.17 11.92
CA ARG A 240 -8.60 6.77 12.19
C ARG A 240 -8.68 8.17 12.82
N HIS A 241 -9.70 8.97 12.49
CA HIS A 241 -9.81 10.37 12.96
C HIS A 241 -10.68 10.55 14.21
N ILE A 242 -11.65 9.65 14.45
CA ILE A 242 -12.51 9.71 15.65
C ILE A 242 -11.82 9.10 16.87
N ARG A 243 -10.84 8.21 16.66
CA ARG A 243 -10.18 7.49 17.75
C ARG A 243 -9.34 8.46 18.59
N ARG A 244 -9.88 8.87 19.74
CA ARG A 244 -9.10 9.42 20.86
C ARG A 244 -8.49 8.25 21.61
N GLY A 245 -7.20 8.02 21.41
CA GLY A 245 -6.42 6.98 22.07
C GLY A 245 -4.94 7.33 22.00
N ASP A 246 -4.09 6.55 22.64
CA ASP A 246 -2.66 6.86 22.74
C ASP A 246 -1.89 6.79 21.41
N PHE A 247 -2.53 6.34 20.31
CA PHE A 247 -1.95 6.19 18.97
C PHE A 247 -2.99 6.55 17.89
N LEU A 248 -2.53 7.05 16.74
CA LEU A 248 -3.31 7.47 15.56
C LEU A 248 -3.70 6.29 14.66
N ILE A 249 -2.82 5.30 14.49
CA ILE A 249 -3.06 4.08 13.69
C ILE A 249 -2.61 2.87 14.51
N LEU A 250 -3.36 1.77 14.42
CA LEU A 250 -2.96 0.44 14.87
C LEU A 250 -3.37 -0.55 13.79
N SER A 251 -2.43 -1.33 13.29
CA SER A 251 -2.69 -2.38 12.31
C SER A 251 -1.92 -3.63 12.70
N ALA A 252 -2.63 -4.75 12.77
CA ALA A 252 -2.01 -6.06 12.86
C ALA A 252 -1.34 -6.38 11.54
N ILE A 253 -0.16 -7.00 11.59
CA ILE A 253 0.54 -7.52 10.41
C ILE A 253 0.09 -8.95 10.18
N HIS A 254 -0.26 -9.31 8.95
CA HIS A 254 -0.81 -10.64 8.71
C HIS A 254 0.28 -11.72 8.82
N GLY A 255 -0.03 -12.79 9.56
CA GLY A 255 0.89 -13.91 9.79
C GLY A 255 2.15 -13.57 10.62
N VAL A 256 2.16 -12.44 11.34
CA VAL A 256 3.21 -12.07 12.30
C VAL A 256 2.54 -11.74 13.63
N ASP A 257 3.16 -12.15 14.75
CA ASP A 257 2.67 -11.80 16.11
C ASP A 257 3.10 -10.36 16.49
N ALA A 258 2.77 -9.39 15.64
CA ALA A 258 3.17 -8.01 15.78
C ALA A 258 2.15 -7.01 15.22
N GLU A 259 2.26 -5.80 15.74
CA GLU A 259 1.44 -4.65 15.39
C GLU A 259 2.34 -3.48 14.96
N VAL A 260 1.82 -2.66 14.04
CA VAL A 260 2.40 -1.34 13.75
C VAL A 260 1.46 -0.25 14.18
N MET A 261 2.04 0.74 14.86
CA MET A 261 1.34 1.86 15.46
C MET A 261 1.91 3.18 14.95
N GLU A 262 1.05 4.18 14.77
CA GLU A 262 1.48 5.56 14.55
C GLU A 262 1.15 6.38 15.79
N PHE A 263 2.10 7.13 16.34
CA PHE A 263 1.94 7.97 17.51
C PHE A 263 2.15 9.43 17.16
N GLU A 264 1.31 10.33 17.67
CA GLU A 264 1.60 11.77 17.66
C GLU A 264 2.38 12.14 18.92
N VAL A 265 3.53 12.79 18.76
CA VAL A 265 4.41 13.13 19.87
C VAL A 265 3.97 14.46 20.48
N SER A 266 3.59 14.42 21.75
CA SER A 266 3.26 15.62 22.54
C SER A 266 4.50 16.18 23.24
N ASP A 267 4.45 17.44 23.68
CA ASP A 267 5.54 18.08 24.42
C ASP A 267 5.91 17.38 25.75
N ARG A 268 5.07 16.47 26.24
CA ARG A 268 5.27 15.74 27.51
C ARG A 268 5.76 14.31 27.33
N SER A 269 5.83 13.84 26.09
CA SER A 269 6.14 12.46 25.77
C SER A 269 7.58 12.12 26.16
N LYS A 270 7.78 11.02 26.91
CA LYS A 270 9.12 10.54 27.31
C LYS A 270 10.05 10.23 26.14
N ILE A 271 9.50 9.97 24.96
CA ILE A 271 10.26 9.76 23.72
C ILE A 271 11.15 10.96 23.34
N LEU A 272 10.91 12.13 23.94
CA LEU A 272 11.70 13.34 23.75
C LEU A 272 12.99 13.38 24.59
N GLU A 273 13.16 12.48 25.58
CA GLU A 273 14.23 12.55 26.59
C GLU A 273 15.65 12.30 26.03
N GLY A 274 15.78 11.87 24.77
CA GLY A 274 17.07 11.75 24.09
C GLY A 274 16.98 11.06 22.73
N GLU A 275 18.15 10.74 22.18
CA GLU A 275 18.27 9.96 20.94
C GLU A 275 17.69 8.56 21.13
N ILE A 276 17.13 7.98 20.05
CA ILE A 276 16.43 6.67 20.09
C ILE A 276 17.23 5.58 20.81
N LYS A 277 18.54 5.49 20.59
CA LYS A 277 19.43 4.49 21.20
C LYS A 277 19.53 4.59 22.72
N ASN A 278 19.26 5.77 23.29
CA ASN A 278 19.39 6.06 24.71
C ASN A 278 18.05 5.94 25.47
N LEU A 279 16.92 5.73 24.77
CA LEU A 279 15.59 5.67 25.38
C LEU A 279 15.28 4.33 26.05
N GLY A 280 16.12 3.31 25.89
CA GLY A 280 15.91 1.98 26.49
C GLY A 280 14.60 1.34 26.02
N LEU A 281 14.30 1.42 24.73
CA LEU A 281 13.09 0.83 24.14
C LEU A 281 13.06 -0.70 24.38
N PRO A 282 11.88 -1.32 24.50
CA PRO A 282 11.76 -2.78 24.59
C PRO A 282 12.46 -3.48 23.43
N GLU A 283 13.16 -4.59 23.70
CA GLU A 283 13.92 -5.33 22.66
C GLU A 283 13.05 -5.80 21.49
N ASP A 284 11.77 -6.09 21.74
CA ASP A 284 10.81 -6.51 20.73
C ASP A 284 10.02 -5.35 20.09
N ALA A 285 10.55 -4.13 20.15
CA ALA A 285 9.96 -2.93 19.56
C ALA A 285 11.00 -2.08 18.82
N LEU A 286 10.59 -1.51 17.69
CA LEU A 286 11.44 -0.72 16.81
C LEU A 286 10.69 0.54 16.35
N ILE A 287 11.40 1.65 16.28
CA ILE A 287 10.91 2.84 15.60
C ILE A 287 11.26 2.70 14.12
N GLY A 288 10.24 2.51 13.29
CA GLY A 288 10.40 2.24 11.87
C GLY A 288 10.41 3.50 11.00
N GLY A 289 9.78 4.59 11.46
CA GLY A 289 9.69 5.82 10.69
C GLY A 289 9.24 7.01 11.52
N VAL A 290 9.58 8.21 11.06
CA VAL A 290 9.16 9.49 11.65
C VAL A 290 8.64 10.37 10.52
N ILE A 291 7.45 10.94 10.67
CA ILE A 291 6.93 11.98 9.80
C ILE A 291 7.13 13.33 10.49
N ARG A 292 7.97 14.18 9.91
CA ARG A 292 8.25 15.54 10.37
C ARG A 292 8.04 16.50 9.21
N ASN A 293 7.33 17.61 9.43
CA ASN A 293 7.09 18.64 8.42
C ASN A 293 6.57 18.08 7.08
N ASN A 294 5.62 17.13 7.14
CA ASN A 294 5.03 16.47 5.98
C ASN A 294 6.02 15.63 5.13
N LYS A 295 7.18 15.26 5.67
CA LYS A 295 8.17 14.37 5.04
C LYS A 295 8.38 13.11 5.90
N GLY A 296 8.46 11.94 5.26
CA GLY A 296 8.86 10.69 5.91
C GLY A 296 10.38 10.61 6.08
N LEU A 297 10.82 10.09 7.21
CA LEU A 297 12.21 9.89 7.58
C LEU A 297 12.35 8.50 8.19
N ILE A 298 13.39 7.77 7.82
CA ILE A 298 13.76 6.51 8.48
C ILE A 298 14.84 6.81 9.51
N PRO A 299 14.53 6.74 10.81
CA PRO A 299 15.46 7.15 11.85
C PRO A 299 16.50 6.08 12.14
N THR A 300 17.70 6.52 12.51
CA THR A 300 18.76 5.69 13.08
C THR A 300 18.82 5.89 14.60
N GLY A 301 19.68 5.13 15.29
CA GLY A 301 19.76 5.19 16.76
C GLY A 301 20.13 6.56 17.33
N ASP A 302 20.83 7.39 16.57
CA ASP A 302 21.21 8.77 16.88
C ASP A 302 20.12 9.81 16.55
N PHE A 303 18.99 9.38 16.00
CA PHE A 303 17.90 10.29 15.67
C PHE A 303 17.23 10.84 16.94
N GLN A 304 17.01 12.15 16.96
CA GLN A 304 16.26 12.84 18.01
C GLN A 304 14.82 13.09 17.56
N ILE A 305 13.87 12.58 18.34
CA ILE A 305 12.44 12.82 18.14
C ILE A 305 12.08 14.19 18.75
N LEU A 306 11.22 14.92 18.05
CA LEU A 306 10.80 16.28 18.42
C LEU A 306 9.27 16.34 18.63
N PRO A 307 8.77 17.33 19.38
CA PRO A 307 7.34 17.53 19.53
C PRO A 307 6.65 17.78 18.18
N GLY A 308 5.44 17.21 18.02
CA GLY A 308 4.67 17.27 16.79
C GLY A 308 5.10 16.27 15.71
N ASP A 309 6.17 15.51 15.92
CA ASP A 309 6.48 14.37 15.07
C ASP A 309 5.36 13.32 15.14
N LYS A 310 5.13 12.62 14.03
CA LYS A 310 4.37 11.37 14.02
C LYS A 310 5.32 10.20 13.88
N VAL A 311 5.31 9.27 14.82
CA VAL A 311 6.28 8.18 14.93
C VAL A 311 5.62 6.85 14.64
N VAL A 312 6.13 6.13 13.65
CA VAL A 312 5.69 4.78 13.29
C VAL A 312 6.53 3.76 14.06
N VAL A 313 5.86 2.92 14.84
CA VAL A 313 6.46 1.93 15.74
C VAL A 313 5.98 0.55 15.35
N PHE A 314 6.92 -0.36 15.09
CA PHE A 314 6.66 -1.79 15.02
C PHE A 314 6.89 -2.40 16.41
N ALA A 315 5.98 -3.23 16.90
CA ALA A 315 6.19 -3.96 18.15
C ALA A 315 5.48 -5.31 18.14
N LYS A 316 6.09 -6.33 18.75
CA LYS A 316 5.34 -7.56 19.08
C LYS A 316 4.19 -7.26 20.03
N ASN A 317 3.16 -8.11 19.99
CA ASN A 317 1.93 -7.94 20.77
C ASN A 317 2.17 -7.79 22.29
N ASN A 318 3.19 -8.46 22.83
CA ASN A 318 3.60 -8.35 24.22
C ASN A 318 4.21 -6.98 24.61
N CYS A 319 4.66 -6.19 23.63
CA CYS A 319 5.36 -4.92 23.82
C CYS A 319 4.58 -3.70 23.34
N ALA A 320 3.54 -3.86 22.52
CA ALA A 320 2.72 -2.75 22.00
C ALA A 320 2.21 -1.82 23.12
N LYS A 321 1.63 -2.38 24.19
CA LYS A 321 1.18 -1.59 25.36
C LYS A 321 2.30 -0.91 26.14
N LYS A 322 3.53 -1.45 26.10
CA LYS A 322 4.68 -0.82 26.77
C LYS A 322 5.13 0.41 25.99
N MET A 323 5.09 0.34 24.65
CA MET A 323 5.46 1.45 23.77
C MET A 323 4.59 2.69 24.01
N THR A 324 3.30 2.51 24.28
CA THR A 324 2.39 3.59 24.65
C THR A 324 2.91 4.50 25.77
N ARG A 325 3.70 3.98 26.72
CA ARG A 325 4.23 4.76 27.85
C ARG A 325 5.29 5.78 27.45
N TYR A 326 5.91 5.62 26.29
CA TYR A 326 6.91 6.55 25.77
C TYR A 326 6.28 7.75 25.08
N PHE A 327 5.04 7.62 24.63
CA PHE A 327 4.30 8.70 23.94
C PHE A 327 3.39 9.48 24.87
N ARG A 328 3.37 9.14 26.17
CA ARG A 328 2.69 9.88 27.24
C ARG A 328 3.66 10.72 28.05
#